data_AF-A0A2N2YPY7-F1
#
_entry.id   AF-A0A2N2YPY7-F1
#
_cell.length_a   1.000
_cell.length_b   1.000
_cell.length_c   1.000
_cell.angle_alpha   90.00
_cell.angle_beta   90.00
_cell.angle_gamma   90.00
#
_symmetry.space_group_name_H-M   'P 1'
#
loop_
_entity.id
_entity.type
_entity.pdbx_description
1 polymer ?
#
loop_
_entity_poly.entity_id
_entity_poly.type
_entity_poly.pdbx_seq_one_letter_code
_entity_poly.pdbx_strand_id
1 'polypeptide(L)'
;MALYHVSYKNYNIGDTILPGDWGNAIKSLDSSNCRAWLDLYLEQIRLGLNTAAISRLDCIYAFNSSTNAENFAYSRSGANIYELSINTTVQTSIHNFKVISLFAGYLKHIPLALLFANKYLLDLYWTGNATSNWSDVNGYNIEYVEEVLIGGSATIAKIF
;
A
#
# COMPACT_ATOMS: atom_id res chain seq x y z
N MET A 1 -1.41 -18.51 0.60
CA MET A 1 -0.36 -17.69 -0.04
C MET A 1 0.45 -17.03 1.07
N ALA A 2 1.78 -17.02 0.98
CA ALA A 2 2.61 -16.30 1.95
C ALA A 2 2.49 -14.79 1.69
N LEU A 3 2.43 -14.00 2.76
CA LEU A 3 2.35 -12.54 2.70
C LEU A 3 3.49 -11.94 3.51
N TYR A 4 4.10 -10.87 3.02
CA TYR A 4 5.31 -10.28 3.60
C TYR A 4 5.06 -8.82 3.97
N HIS A 5 5.14 -8.52 5.27
CA HIS A 5 5.01 -7.18 5.81
C HIS A 5 6.38 -6.60 6.11
N VAL A 6 6.56 -5.30 5.84
CA VAL A 6 7.81 -4.59 6.12
C VAL A 6 7.54 -3.50 7.16
N SER A 7 8.29 -3.50 8.26
CA SER A 7 8.09 -2.56 9.37
C SER A 7 9.37 -2.19 10.09
N TYR A 8 9.40 -0.97 10.63
CA TYR A 8 10.43 -0.53 11.58
C TYR A 8 10.13 -0.99 13.02
N LYS A 9 8.90 -1.43 13.29
CA LYS A 9 8.53 -1.96 14.60
C LYS A 9 9.08 -3.38 14.72
N ASN A 10 9.77 -3.64 15.83
CA ASN A 10 10.26 -4.97 16.14
C ASN A 10 9.12 -5.83 16.67
N TYR A 11 8.74 -6.83 15.89
CA TYR A 11 7.80 -7.88 16.28
C TYR A 11 8.52 -9.19 16.56
N ASN A 12 7.96 -10.00 17.45
CA ASN A 12 8.33 -11.38 17.68
C ASN A 12 7.43 -12.34 16.88
N ILE A 13 7.91 -13.56 16.66
CA ILE A 13 7.06 -14.64 16.12
C ILE A 13 5.88 -14.88 17.08
N GLY A 14 4.66 -14.95 16.54
CA GLY A 14 3.42 -15.05 17.30
C GLY A 14 2.78 -13.72 17.65
N ASP A 15 3.48 -12.59 17.47
CA ASP A 15 2.86 -11.27 17.66
C ASP A 15 1.73 -11.04 16.67
N THR A 16 0.72 -10.30 17.11
CA THR A 16 -0.41 -9.90 16.27
C THR A 16 -0.25 -8.46 15.83
N ILE A 17 -0.37 -8.24 14.52
CA ILE A 17 -0.49 -6.93 13.90
C ILE A 17 -1.98 -6.65 13.71
N LEU A 18 -2.40 -5.44 14.09
CA LEU A 18 -3.75 -4.94 13.87
C LEU A 18 -3.75 -3.96 12.68
N PRO A 19 -4.85 -3.89 11.92
CA PRO A 19 -5.00 -2.85 10.89
C PRO A 19 -5.06 -1.45 11.52
N GLY A 20 -4.75 -0.44 10.71
CA GLY A 20 -4.99 0.97 11.07
C GLY A 20 -3.82 1.72 11.69
N ASP A 21 -2.71 1.04 12.06
CA ASP A 21 -1.50 1.71 12.56
C ASP A 21 -1.00 2.81 11.60
N TRP A 22 -0.99 2.52 10.29
CA TRP A 22 -0.64 3.51 9.26
C TRP A 22 -1.65 4.66 9.18
N GLY A 23 -2.95 4.37 9.17
CA GLY A 23 -3.97 5.40 9.08
C GLY A 23 -4.00 6.32 10.29
N ASN A 24 -3.73 5.78 11.49
CA ASN A 24 -3.58 6.57 12.71
C ASN A 24 -2.37 7.50 12.61
N ALA A 25 -1.24 7.01 12.09
CA ALA A 25 -0.09 7.86 11.79
C ALA A 25 -0.45 8.95 10.77
N ILE A 26 -1.09 8.61 9.65
CA ILE A 26 -1.53 9.59 8.63
C ILE A 26 -2.45 10.66 9.22
N LYS A 27 -3.44 10.27 10.04
CA LYS A 27 -4.38 11.21 10.68
C LYS A 27 -3.71 12.13 11.71
N SER A 28 -2.57 11.71 12.26
CA SER A 28 -1.77 12.53 13.19
C SER A 28 -0.87 13.54 12.50
N LEU A 29 -0.62 13.38 11.19
CA LEU A 29 0.12 14.34 10.39
C LEU A 29 -0.79 15.51 10.02
N ASP A 30 -0.22 16.71 9.91
CA ASP A 30 -0.98 17.87 9.44
C ASP A 30 -1.39 17.73 7.96
N SER A 31 -2.36 18.53 7.55
CA SER A 31 -2.88 18.55 6.18
C SER A 31 -1.89 19.10 5.15
N SER A 32 -0.75 19.65 5.58
CA SER A 32 0.33 20.10 4.69
C SER A 32 1.28 18.95 4.30
N ASN A 33 1.21 17.82 5.01
CA ASN A 33 1.96 16.63 4.66
C ASN A 33 1.39 16.00 3.38
N CYS A 34 2.16 16.08 2.29
CA CYS A 34 1.73 15.60 0.98
C CYS A 34 1.38 14.10 0.97
N ARG A 35 2.02 13.29 1.82
CA ARG A 35 1.70 11.87 1.94
C ARG A 35 0.35 11.64 2.63
N ALA A 36 0.06 12.40 3.68
CA ALA A 36 -1.23 12.35 4.34
C ALA A 36 -2.36 12.77 3.39
N TRP A 37 -2.14 13.84 2.62
CA TRP A 37 -3.08 14.25 1.58
C TRP A 37 -3.34 13.17 0.53
N LEU A 38 -2.31 12.46 0.04
CA LEU A 38 -2.47 11.39 -0.94
C LEU A 38 -3.32 10.23 -0.42
N ASP A 39 -3.02 9.73 0.78
CA ASP A 39 -3.76 8.60 1.35
C ASP A 39 -5.22 8.98 1.68
N LEU A 40 -5.50 10.24 2.07
CA LEU A 40 -6.87 10.75 2.23
C LEU A 40 -7.60 10.90 0.89
N TYR A 41 -6.92 11.38 -0.16
CA TYR A 41 -7.50 11.50 -1.49
C TYR A 41 -7.80 10.12 -2.11
N LEU A 42 -6.91 9.15 -1.89
CA LEU A 42 -7.15 7.75 -2.27
C LEU A 42 -8.38 7.18 -1.57
N GLU A 43 -8.57 7.46 -0.28
CA GLU A 43 -9.76 7.02 0.45
C GLU A 43 -11.05 7.65 -0.12
N GLN A 44 -11.03 8.92 -0.51
CA GLN A 44 -12.18 9.55 -1.19
C GLN A 44 -12.50 8.84 -2.52
N ILE A 45 -11.49 8.50 -3.33
CA ILE A 45 -11.68 7.75 -4.57
C ILE A 45 -12.27 6.36 -4.27
N ARG A 46 -11.72 5.65 -3.27
CA ARG A 46 -12.23 4.34 -2.84
C ARG A 46 -13.70 4.39 -2.48
N LEU A 47 -14.10 5.37 -1.66
CA LEU A 47 -15.49 5.55 -1.22
C LEU A 47 -16.43 5.85 -2.41
N GLY A 48 -15.94 6.51 -3.46
CA GLY A 48 -16.70 6.78 -4.67
C GLY A 48 -16.76 5.63 -5.68
N LEU A 49 -15.75 4.75 -5.72
CA LEU A 49 -15.61 3.73 -6.76
C LEU A 49 -15.79 2.28 -6.28
N ASN A 50 -15.25 1.94 -5.12
CA ASN A 50 -15.20 0.56 -4.63
C ASN A 50 -15.16 0.51 -3.10
N THR A 51 -16.32 0.71 -2.46
CA THR A 51 -16.45 0.67 -1.00
C THR A 51 -16.16 -0.69 -0.39
N ALA A 52 -16.18 -1.77 -1.19
CA ALA A 52 -15.86 -3.12 -0.76
C ALA A 52 -14.34 -3.39 -0.67
N ALA A 53 -13.51 -2.59 -1.35
CA ALA A 53 -12.05 -2.70 -1.19
C ALA A 53 -11.60 -2.25 0.21
N ILE A 54 -10.54 -2.87 0.72
CA ILE A 54 -10.00 -2.55 2.05
C ILE A 54 -9.40 -1.13 2.02
N SER A 55 -9.69 -0.33 3.04
CA SER A 55 -9.13 1.03 3.14
C SER A 55 -7.64 0.99 3.42
N ARG A 56 -6.86 1.79 2.69
CA ARG A 56 -5.44 2.05 2.98
C ARG A 56 -5.21 2.69 4.35
N LEU A 57 -6.22 3.34 4.91
CA LEU A 57 -6.17 3.95 6.24
C LEU A 57 -6.52 2.96 7.36
N ASP A 58 -7.00 1.76 7.01
CA ASP A 58 -7.41 0.76 7.97
C ASP A 58 -7.07 -0.65 7.47
N CYS A 59 -5.77 -0.87 7.22
CA CYS A 59 -5.26 -2.14 6.75
C CYS A 59 -3.87 -2.46 7.30
N ILE A 60 -3.46 -3.71 7.08
CA ILE A 60 -2.05 -4.12 7.10
C ILE A 60 -1.58 -4.22 5.64
N TYR A 61 -0.43 -3.59 5.35
CA TYR A 61 0.21 -3.67 4.04
C TYR A 61 1.09 -4.91 3.95
N ALA A 62 0.96 -5.67 2.87
CA ALA A 62 1.85 -6.80 2.58
C ALA A 62 2.15 -6.93 1.09
N PHE A 63 3.20 -7.68 0.78
CA PHE A 63 3.52 -8.16 -0.57
C PHE A 63 3.29 -9.67 -0.64
N ASN A 64 2.94 -10.20 -1.82
CA ASN A 64 2.83 -11.65 -2.04
C ASN A 64 4.19 -12.31 -2.37
N SER A 65 5.27 -11.53 -2.45
CA SER A 65 6.60 -11.95 -2.87
C SER A 65 7.64 -11.43 -1.89
N SER A 66 8.53 -12.34 -1.42
CA SER A 66 9.64 -11.96 -0.54
C SER A 66 10.60 -11.02 -1.24
N THR A 67 10.89 -11.24 -2.52
CA THR A 67 11.74 -10.35 -3.33
C THR A 67 11.18 -8.93 -3.42
N ASN A 68 9.85 -8.77 -3.55
CA ASN A 68 9.24 -7.45 -3.56
C ASN A 68 9.34 -6.78 -2.18
N ALA A 69 9.16 -7.54 -1.10
CA ALA A 69 9.35 -7.05 0.26
C ALA A 69 10.82 -6.66 0.53
N GLU A 70 11.79 -7.45 0.08
CA GLU A 70 13.23 -7.17 0.16
C GLU A 70 13.59 -5.89 -0.58
N ASN A 71 13.13 -5.75 -1.83
CA ASN A 71 13.35 -4.53 -2.62
C ASN A 71 12.75 -3.29 -1.93
N PHE A 72 11.56 -3.43 -1.33
CA PHE A 72 10.93 -2.36 -0.56
C PHE A 72 11.69 -2.04 0.73
N ALA A 73 12.17 -3.05 1.45
CA ALA A 73 12.96 -2.91 2.67
C ALA A 73 14.35 -2.31 2.40
N TYR A 74 14.98 -2.62 1.26
CA TYR A 74 16.28 -2.06 0.87
C TYR A 74 16.25 -0.52 0.80
N SER A 75 15.13 0.05 0.34
CA SER A 75 14.91 1.51 0.35
C SER A 75 14.64 2.12 1.74
N ARG A 76 14.60 1.28 2.78
CA ARG A 76 14.22 1.59 4.16
C ARG A 76 15.19 0.96 5.17
N SER A 77 16.41 1.50 5.21
CA SER A 77 17.43 1.06 6.18
C SER A 77 16.85 0.95 7.60
N GLY A 78 17.00 -0.24 8.21
CA GLY A 78 16.48 -0.56 9.54
C GLY A 78 15.07 -1.14 9.61
N ALA A 79 14.40 -1.38 8.48
CA ALA A 79 13.15 -2.12 8.45
C ALA A 79 13.39 -3.64 8.41
N ASN A 80 12.57 -4.39 9.14
CA ASN A 80 12.56 -5.86 9.12
C ASN A 80 11.45 -6.38 8.19
N ILE A 81 11.59 -7.62 7.73
CA ILE A 81 10.60 -8.30 6.90
C ILE A 81 9.95 -9.43 7.72
N TYR A 82 8.63 -9.49 7.67
CA TYR A 82 7.82 -10.43 8.44
C TYR A 82 6.94 -11.25 7.51
N GLU A 83 7.03 -12.59 7.58
CA GLU A 83 6.02 -13.46 6.96
C GLU A 83 4.77 -13.46 7.84
N LEU A 84 3.61 -13.22 7.24
CA LEU A 84 2.34 -13.15 7.92
C LEU A 84 1.53 -14.44 7.74
N SER A 85 0.91 -14.88 8.83
CA SER A 85 -0.20 -15.82 8.84
C SER A 85 -1.50 -15.04 9.00
N ILE A 86 -2.44 -15.22 8.08
CA ILE A 86 -3.78 -14.63 8.16
C ILE A 86 -4.84 -15.73 8.15
N ASN A 87 -5.95 -15.51 8.86
CA ASN A 87 -7.09 -16.41 8.77
C ASN A 87 -7.74 -16.30 7.38
N THR A 88 -8.16 -17.44 6.81
CA THR A 88 -8.77 -17.51 5.47
C THR A 88 -10.07 -16.71 5.34
N THR A 89 -10.71 -16.36 6.45
CA THR A 89 -11.91 -15.51 6.48
C THR A 89 -11.60 -14.02 6.45
N VAL A 90 -10.33 -13.61 6.58
CA VAL A 90 -9.94 -12.20 6.55
C VAL A 90 -10.05 -11.68 5.12
N GLN A 91 -10.78 -10.58 4.95
CA GLN A 91 -10.89 -9.91 3.67
C GLN A 91 -9.57 -9.23 3.28
N THR A 92 -9.24 -9.33 2.01
CA THR A 92 -8.08 -8.68 1.41
C THR A 92 -8.49 -7.96 0.12
N SER A 93 -7.72 -6.95 -0.26
CA SER A 93 -7.79 -6.35 -1.60
C SER A 93 -6.40 -6.25 -2.22
N ILE A 94 -6.33 -6.46 -3.53
CA ILE A 94 -5.09 -6.58 -4.30
C ILE A 94 -4.95 -5.36 -5.21
N HIS A 95 -3.76 -4.76 -5.20
CA HIS A 95 -3.49 -3.52 -5.91
C HIS A 95 -2.06 -3.46 -6.47
N ASN A 96 -1.78 -2.48 -7.33
CA ASN A 96 -0.43 -2.23 -7.85
C ASN A 96 0.30 -1.20 -6.98
N PHE A 97 1.26 -1.66 -6.18
CA PHE A 97 2.12 -0.82 -5.33
C PHE A 97 2.84 0.30 -6.10
N LYS A 98 3.22 0.06 -7.36
CA LYS A 98 4.00 1.03 -8.15
C LYS A 98 3.21 2.28 -8.51
N VAL A 99 1.88 2.20 -8.58
CA VAL A 99 1.04 3.40 -8.73
C VAL A 99 1.20 4.31 -7.53
N ILE A 100 1.07 3.79 -6.31
CA ILE A 100 1.21 4.61 -5.10
C ILE A 100 2.62 5.17 -4.98
N SER A 101 3.64 4.39 -5.37
CA SER A 101 5.02 4.85 -5.41
C SER A 101 5.24 6.00 -6.39
N LEU A 102 4.64 5.93 -7.58
CA LEU A 102 4.71 6.98 -8.60
C LEU A 102 4.11 8.29 -8.07
N PHE A 103 2.88 8.24 -7.53
CA PHE A 103 2.20 9.43 -7.01
C PHE A 103 2.91 10.02 -5.78
N ALA A 104 3.47 9.18 -4.90
CA ALA A 104 4.32 9.65 -3.82
C ALA A 104 5.58 10.36 -4.34
N GLY A 105 6.13 9.92 -5.48
CA GLY A 105 7.22 10.60 -6.18
C GLY A 105 6.80 11.95 -6.76
N TYR A 106 5.66 12.02 -7.44
CA TYR A 106 5.13 13.29 -7.98
C TYR A 106 4.90 14.33 -6.88
N LEU A 107 4.39 13.93 -5.72
CA LEU A 107 4.14 14.84 -4.61
C LEU A 107 5.42 15.36 -3.93
N LYS A 108 6.55 14.68 -4.07
CA LYS A 108 7.86 15.17 -3.60
C LYS A 108 8.46 16.23 -4.52
N HIS A 109 8.10 16.22 -5.81
CA HIS A 109 8.77 17.03 -6.84
C HIS A 109 7.83 17.96 -7.62
N ILE A 110 6.53 17.97 -7.28
CA ILE A 110 5.46 18.90 -7.70
C ILE A 110 5.43 19.16 -9.21
N PRO A 111 4.55 18.42 -9.91
CA PRO A 111 3.40 19.11 -10.49
C PRO A 111 2.10 18.42 -10.10
N LEU A 112 1.23 19.11 -9.34
CA LEU A 112 -0.17 18.68 -9.11
C LEU A 112 -0.90 18.42 -10.43
N ALA A 113 -0.52 19.09 -11.52
CA ALA A 113 -1.01 18.83 -12.86
C ALA A 113 -0.79 17.37 -13.31
N LEU A 114 0.35 16.76 -13.00
CA LEU A 114 0.60 15.34 -13.32
C LEU A 114 -0.25 14.41 -12.45
N LEU A 115 -0.54 14.79 -11.21
CA LEU A 115 -1.44 14.04 -10.35
C LEU A 115 -2.85 13.98 -10.94
N PHE A 116 -3.38 15.13 -11.39
CA PHE A 116 -4.71 15.18 -12.00
C PHE A 116 -4.73 14.51 -13.38
N ALA A 117 -3.71 14.72 -14.21
CA ALA A 117 -3.61 14.08 -15.52
C ALA A 117 -3.59 12.55 -15.44
N ASN A 118 -3.02 12.01 -14.36
CA ASN A 118 -2.92 10.57 -14.12
C ASN A 118 -4.03 10.02 -13.21
N LYS A 119 -5.09 10.78 -12.87
CA LYS A 119 -6.13 10.32 -11.93
C LYS A 119 -6.69 8.94 -12.28
N TYR A 120 -6.82 8.61 -13.57
CA TYR A 120 -7.30 7.30 -14.01
C TYR A 120 -6.47 6.13 -13.43
N LEU A 121 -5.18 6.30 -13.15
CA LEU A 121 -4.34 5.27 -12.50
C LEU A 121 -4.77 5.04 -11.05
N LEU A 122 -5.20 6.08 -10.34
CA LEU A 122 -5.76 5.97 -8.98
C LEU A 122 -7.15 5.31 -9.01
N ASP A 123 -7.92 5.57 -10.07
CA ASP A 123 -9.20 4.90 -10.26
C ASP A 123 -8.98 3.41 -10.55
N LEU A 124 -8.05 3.07 -11.46
CA LEU A 124 -7.64 1.70 -11.76
C LEU A 124 -7.07 0.95 -10.56
N TYR A 125 -6.32 1.66 -9.71
CA TYR A 125 -5.83 1.12 -8.44
C TYR A 125 -7.00 0.58 -7.60
N TRP A 126 -8.13 1.29 -7.53
CA TRP A 126 -9.28 0.90 -6.71
C TRP A 126 -10.27 -0.05 -7.38
N THR A 127 -10.35 -0.08 -8.71
CA THR A 127 -11.30 -0.97 -9.42
C THR A 127 -10.82 -2.42 -9.52
N GLY A 128 -9.68 -2.78 -8.92
CA GLY A 128 -9.23 -4.18 -8.82
C GLY A 128 -8.70 -4.79 -10.12
N ASN A 129 -8.44 -3.98 -11.15
CA ASN A 129 -7.84 -4.41 -12.42
C ASN A 129 -6.31 -4.37 -12.41
N ALA A 130 -5.70 -4.26 -11.23
CA ALA A 130 -4.26 -4.18 -11.04
C ALA A 130 -3.61 -5.54 -11.26
N THR A 131 -3.68 -6.12 -12.44
CA THR A 131 -3.04 -7.41 -12.78
C THR A 131 -2.05 -7.28 -13.93
N SER A 132 -1.79 -6.05 -14.39
CA SER A 132 -0.94 -5.77 -15.53
C SER A 132 -0.07 -4.54 -15.30
N ASN A 133 0.98 -4.42 -16.11
CA ASN A 133 1.70 -3.16 -16.25
C ASN A 133 0.77 -2.10 -16.82
N TRP A 134 0.98 -0.85 -16.41
CA TRP A 134 0.26 0.32 -16.90
C TRP A 134 1.25 1.36 -17.42
N SER A 135 0.73 2.42 -18.03
CA SER A 135 1.54 3.58 -18.39
C SER A 135 0.92 4.84 -17.84
N ASP A 136 1.74 5.83 -17.50
CA ASP A 136 1.29 7.19 -17.22
C ASP A 136 0.97 7.94 -18.53
N VAL A 137 0.44 9.16 -18.43
CA VAL A 137 0.14 10.02 -19.61
C VAL A 137 1.35 10.38 -20.47
N ASN A 138 2.58 10.22 -19.96
CA ASN A 138 3.82 10.47 -20.69
C ASN A 138 4.41 9.18 -21.29
N GLY A 139 3.74 8.03 -21.15
CA GLY A 139 4.21 6.74 -21.63
C GLY A 139 5.24 6.06 -20.72
N TYR A 140 5.45 6.56 -19.49
CA TYR A 140 6.30 5.87 -18.51
C TYR A 140 5.63 4.56 -18.08
N ASN A 141 6.35 3.45 -18.24
CA ASN A 141 5.87 2.12 -17.86
C ASN A 141 5.88 1.94 -16.34
N ILE A 142 4.72 1.60 -15.79
CA ILE A 142 4.47 1.29 -14.39
C ILE A 142 4.35 -0.22 -14.28
N GLU A 143 5.43 -0.84 -13.81
CA GLU A 143 5.48 -2.26 -13.51
C GLU A 143 4.36 -2.69 -12.54
N TYR A 144 3.86 -3.92 -12.69
CA TYR A 144 2.99 -4.53 -11.70
C TYR A 144 3.78 -5.08 -10.53
N VAL A 145 3.58 -4.51 -9.34
CA VAL A 145 4.02 -5.09 -8.07
C VAL A 145 2.83 -5.25 -7.17
N GLU A 146 2.50 -6.50 -6.85
CA GLU A 146 1.33 -6.84 -6.05
C GLU A 146 1.45 -6.35 -4.60
N GLU A 147 0.58 -5.40 -4.26
CA GLU A 147 0.30 -4.97 -2.90
C GLU A 147 -0.98 -5.67 -2.42
N VAL A 148 -0.94 -6.23 -1.23
CA VAL A 148 -2.09 -6.83 -0.56
C VAL A 148 -2.45 -5.96 0.65
N LEU A 149 -3.66 -5.43 0.67
CA LEU A 149 -4.25 -4.75 1.83
C LEU A 149 -5.09 -5.77 2.60
N ILE A 150 -4.76 -5.95 3.88
CA ILE A 150 -5.42 -6.92 4.75
C ILE A 150 -6.31 -6.15 5.74
N GLY A 151 -7.62 -6.41 5.71
CA GLY A 151 -8.61 -5.68 6.53
C GLY A 151 -8.80 -6.26 7.94
N GLY A 152 -8.00 -7.24 8.33
CA GLY A 152 -8.09 -7.90 9.63
C GLY A 152 -6.70 -8.09 10.25
N SER A 153 -6.67 -8.69 11.43
CA SER A 153 -5.42 -8.98 12.13
C SER A 153 -4.58 -10.03 11.40
N ALA A 154 -3.26 -9.91 11.51
CA ALA A 154 -2.30 -10.91 11.03
C ALA A 154 -1.36 -11.31 12.16
N THR A 155 -0.86 -12.54 12.12
CA THR A 155 0.12 -13.05 13.08
C THR A 155 1.48 -13.20 12.41
N ILE A 156 2.56 -12.84 13.10
CA ILE A 156 3.93 -13.06 12.60
C ILE A 156 4.25 -14.56 12.61
N ALA A 157 4.49 -15.11 11.43
CA ALA A 157 4.89 -16.49 11.23
C ALA A 157 6.41 -16.66 11.18
N LYS A 158 7.13 -15.74 10.52
CA LYS A 158 8.60 -15.75 10.39
C LYS A 158 9.17 -14.34 10.34
N ILE A 159 10.46 -14.21 10.65
CA ILE A 159 11.24 -12.96 10.61
C ILE A 159 12.46 -13.20 9.72
N PHE A 160 12.79 -12.25 8.85
CA PHE A 160 13.98 -12.25 7.99
C PHE A 160 14.86 -11.04 8.27
#